data_AF-A0AAV8WVU2-F1
#
_entry.id   AF-A0AAV8WVU2-F1
#
_cell.length_a   1.000
_cell.length_b   1.000
_cell.length_c   1.000
_cell.angle_alpha   90.00
_cell.angle_beta   90.00
_cell.angle_gamma   90.00
#
_symmetry.space_group_name_H-M   'P 1'
#
loop_
_entity.id
_entity.type
_entity.pdbx_description
1 polymer ?
#
loop_
_entity_poly.entity_id
_entity_poly.type
_entity_poly.pdbx_seq_one_letter_code
_entity_poly.pdbx_strand_id
1 'polypeptide(L)'
;MFCGNAAGELLSPYVVYRANKMWTTWTENGQRGCRYNSSSSGWFDAQIFSDWFETQMLPRLKKLEGKKVVRCDNLSVHVTMNSLQLCHENQISLICLPPNGTHLTQPLDVEFLRNLKIAWRKVLSDWKDTEEGIRNTNIQKQNFPPLLSKMMNILAPNIEDNLKSGFRKCGIAPTNVQELLKRIPKSECHPDVVQSVFLQILQNKRSESTTIKKRRKN
;
A
#
# COMPACT_ATOMS: atom_id res chain seq x y z
N MET A 1 -3.72 -6.06 4.03
CA MET A 1 -2.31 -5.66 3.99
C MET A 1 -1.48 -6.74 3.31
N PHE A 2 -0.51 -6.31 2.50
CA PHE A 2 0.47 -7.16 1.84
C PHE A 2 1.87 -6.76 2.32
N CYS A 3 2.77 -7.73 2.42
CA CYS A 3 4.16 -7.52 2.81
C CYS A 3 5.04 -8.46 1.98
N GLY A 4 6.16 -7.98 1.47
CA GLY A 4 7.09 -8.79 0.68
C GLY A 4 8.52 -8.31 0.87
N ASN A 5 9.48 -9.16 0.50
CA ASN A 5 10.91 -8.90 0.69
C ASN A 5 11.71 -8.86 -0.61
N ALA A 6 12.98 -8.47 -0.50
CA ALA A 6 13.91 -8.36 -1.63
C ALA A 6 14.27 -9.71 -2.28
N ALA A 7 14.07 -10.82 -1.57
CA ALA A 7 14.26 -12.16 -2.12
C ALA A 7 13.08 -12.59 -3.03
N GLY A 8 12.02 -11.79 -3.11
CA GLY A 8 10.84 -12.09 -3.91
C GLY A 8 9.78 -12.91 -3.17
N GLU A 9 9.90 -13.04 -1.85
CA GLU A 9 8.92 -13.75 -1.04
C GLU A 9 7.83 -12.79 -0.58
N LEU A 10 6.58 -13.20 -0.75
CA LEU A 10 5.41 -12.49 -0.23
C LEU A 10 4.89 -13.18 1.02
N LEU A 11 4.68 -12.40 2.09
CA LEU A 11 4.00 -12.86 3.28
C LEU A 11 2.50 -13.08 2.97
N SER A 12 1.90 -14.09 3.61
CA SER A 12 0.47 -14.35 3.45
C SER A 12 -0.35 -13.09 3.74
N PRO A 13 -1.42 -12.81 2.97
CA PRO A 13 -2.20 -11.59 3.14
C PRO A 13 -2.80 -11.50 4.55
N TYR A 14 -2.95 -10.26 5.04
CA TYR A 14 -3.69 -9.97 6.26
C TYR A 14 -4.95 -9.17 5.91
N VAL A 15 -6.13 -9.66 6.28
CA VAL A 15 -7.43 -9.09 5.91
C VAL A 15 -8.09 -8.50 7.14
N VAL A 16 -8.57 -7.25 7.03
CA VAL A 16 -9.33 -6.58 8.08
C VAL A 16 -10.72 -6.29 7.56
N TYR A 17 -11.73 -6.88 8.19
CA TYR A 17 -13.13 -6.56 7.91
C TYR A 17 -13.61 -5.41 8.79
N ARG A 18 -14.42 -4.51 8.22
CA ARG A 18 -15.21 -3.58 9.03
C ARG A 18 -16.33 -4.34 9.76
N ALA A 19 -16.11 -4.68 11.03
CA ALA A 19 -17.07 -5.37 11.89
C ALA A 19 -16.65 -5.33 13.36
N ASN A 20 -17.61 -5.47 14.27
CA ASN A 20 -17.33 -5.65 15.71
C ASN A 20 -17.09 -7.13 16.08
N LYS A 21 -17.57 -8.06 15.25
CA LYS A 21 -17.42 -9.50 15.43
C LYS A 21 -17.14 -10.14 14.07
N MET A 22 -16.34 -11.20 14.09
CA MET A 22 -15.98 -11.99 12.92
C MET A 22 -16.73 -13.32 12.94
N TRP A 23 -17.19 -13.76 11.76
CA TRP A 23 -17.85 -15.05 11.58
C TRP A 23 -16.89 -16.00 10.87
N THR A 24 -16.96 -17.30 11.20
CA THR A 24 -16.09 -18.32 10.61
C THR A 24 -16.22 -18.39 9.08
N THR A 25 -17.44 -18.20 8.58
CA THR A 25 -17.77 -18.15 7.15
C THR A 25 -17.03 -17.06 6.39
N TRP A 26 -16.51 -16.03 7.06
CA TRP A 26 -15.71 -14.97 6.43
C TRP A 26 -14.24 -15.36 6.25
N THR A 27 -13.87 -16.60 6.56
CA THR A 27 -12.49 -17.10 6.46
C THR A 27 -12.40 -18.40 5.64
N GLU A 28 -13.55 -19.03 5.38
CA GLU A 28 -13.65 -20.30 4.66
C GLU A 28 -13.23 -20.16 3.20
N ASN A 29 -12.59 -21.20 2.66
CA ASN A 29 -12.08 -21.23 1.28
C ASN A 29 -11.13 -20.07 0.94
N GLY A 30 -10.49 -19.48 1.96
CA GLY A 30 -9.52 -18.41 1.82
C GLY A 30 -8.13 -18.87 1.39
N GLN A 31 -7.27 -17.91 1.08
CA GLN A 31 -5.87 -18.18 0.77
C GLN A 31 -5.17 -18.83 1.98
N ARG A 32 -4.42 -19.91 1.74
CA ARG A 32 -3.67 -20.60 2.81
C ARG A 32 -2.73 -19.64 3.55
N GLY A 33 -2.78 -19.67 4.88
CA GLY A 33 -1.98 -18.82 5.76
C GLY A 33 -2.47 -17.37 5.87
N CYS A 34 -3.54 -16.99 5.16
CA CYS A 34 -4.15 -15.69 5.31
C CYS A 34 -4.72 -15.54 6.72
N ARG A 35 -4.44 -14.40 7.35
CA ARG A 35 -4.99 -14.04 8.64
C ARG A 35 -6.14 -13.07 8.44
N TYR A 36 -7.27 -13.38 9.06
CA TYR A 36 -8.47 -12.54 9.04
C TYR A 36 -8.70 -11.94 10.42
N ASN A 37 -8.99 -10.65 10.44
CA ASN A 37 -9.33 -9.92 11.64
C ASN A 37 -10.46 -8.91 11.34
N SER A 38 -10.97 -8.23 12.35
CA SER A 38 -11.99 -7.21 12.20
C SER A 38 -11.76 -6.03 13.13
N SER A 39 -12.07 -4.83 12.65
CA SER A 39 -12.15 -3.61 13.47
C SER A 39 -13.47 -2.89 13.18
N SER A 40 -13.98 -2.12 14.15
CA SER A 40 -15.24 -1.37 14.01
C SER A 40 -15.22 -0.38 12.83
N SER A 41 -14.03 0.15 12.53
CA SER A 41 -13.79 1.10 11.44
C SER A 41 -13.39 0.43 10.13
N GLY A 42 -12.85 -0.80 10.19
CA GLY A 42 -12.22 -1.48 9.06
C GLY A 42 -10.82 -0.97 8.71
N TRP A 43 -10.31 0.01 9.47
CA TRP A 43 -8.96 0.53 9.30
C TRP A 43 -7.92 -0.37 9.97
N PHE A 44 -6.69 -0.25 9.47
CA PHE A 44 -5.53 -0.92 10.02
C PHE A 44 -4.94 -0.08 11.15
N ASP A 45 -5.45 -0.27 12.36
CA ASP A 45 -5.04 0.47 13.55
C ASP A 45 -3.86 -0.18 14.30
N ALA A 46 -3.50 0.40 15.45
CA ALA A 46 -2.37 -0.04 16.25
C ALA A 46 -2.55 -1.44 16.88
N GLN A 47 -3.78 -1.84 17.19
CA GLN A 47 -4.08 -3.18 17.71
C GLN A 47 -3.93 -4.21 16.59
N ILE A 48 -4.49 -3.92 15.42
CA ILE A 48 -4.35 -4.74 14.22
C ILE A 48 -2.88 -4.85 13.79
N PHE A 49 -2.11 -3.76 13.86
CA PHE A 49 -0.67 -3.77 13.58
C PHE A 49 0.08 -4.69 14.53
N SER A 50 -0.18 -4.60 15.83
CA SER A 50 0.48 -5.43 16.85
C SER A 50 0.17 -6.92 16.60
N ASP A 51 -1.09 -7.24 16.34
CA ASP A 51 -1.52 -8.60 16.00
C ASP A 51 -0.84 -9.13 14.74
N TRP A 52 -0.82 -8.35 13.65
CA TRP A 52 -0.10 -8.73 12.43
C TRP A 52 1.39 -8.96 12.69
N PHE A 53 2.02 -8.05 13.43
CA PHE A 53 3.46 -8.10 13.68
C PHE A 53 3.82 -9.35 14.47
N GLU A 54 3.09 -9.67 15.54
CA GLU A 54 3.35 -10.84 16.38
C GLU A 54 3.01 -12.16 15.69
N THR A 55 1.93 -12.20 14.91
CA THR A 55 1.41 -13.47 14.36
C THR A 55 2.01 -13.85 13.01
N GLN A 56 2.38 -12.88 12.17
CA GLN A 56 2.93 -13.15 10.84
C GLN A 56 4.38 -12.68 10.68
N MET A 57 4.71 -11.46 11.12
CA MET A 57 6.02 -10.87 10.85
C MET A 57 7.13 -11.45 11.73
N LEU A 58 6.94 -11.41 13.05
CA LEU A 58 7.93 -11.81 14.05
C LEU A 58 8.35 -13.29 13.92
N PRO A 59 7.45 -14.27 13.72
CA PRO A 59 7.83 -15.66 13.54
C PRO A 59 8.68 -15.87 12.28
N ARG A 60 8.42 -15.11 11.22
CA ARG A 60 9.22 -15.18 9.98
C ARG A 60 10.61 -14.58 10.19
N LEU A 61 10.68 -13.42 10.85
CA LEU A 61 11.94 -12.73 11.14
C LEU A 61 12.82 -13.51 12.12
N LYS A 62 12.26 -14.19 13.11
CA LYS A 62 13.01 -15.06 14.04
C LYS A 62 13.75 -16.20 13.34
N LYS A 63 13.22 -16.70 12.22
CA LYS A 63 13.84 -17.77 11.40
C LYS A 63 14.94 -17.28 10.47
N LEU A 64 15.12 -15.96 10.32
CA LEU A 64 16.15 -15.39 9.47
C LEU A 64 17.40 -15.08 10.30
N GLU A 65 18.56 -15.26 9.68
CA GLU A 65 19.85 -14.86 10.23
C GLU A 65 20.26 -13.47 9.76
N GLY A 66 21.21 -12.85 10.46
CA GLY A 66 21.75 -11.53 10.11
C GLY A 66 20.85 -10.35 10.50
N LYS A 67 21.19 -9.17 9.97
CA LYS A 67 20.52 -7.90 10.29
C LYS A 67 19.15 -7.83 9.63
N LYS A 68 18.11 -7.62 10.44
CA LYS A 68 16.71 -7.59 10.00
C LYS A 68 16.24 -6.16 9.89
N VAL A 69 15.66 -5.81 8.75
CA VAL A 69 15.12 -4.47 8.50
C VAL A 69 13.68 -4.60 8.00
N VAL A 70 12.76 -3.92 8.69
CA VAL A 70 11.36 -3.81 8.27
C VAL A 70 11.12 -2.37 7.82
N ARG A 71 10.61 -2.21 6.60
CA ARG A 71 10.28 -0.90 6.04
C ARG A 71 8.77 -0.73 6.02
N CYS A 72 8.28 0.37 6.58
CA CYS A 72 6.86 0.69 6.64
C CYS A 72 6.59 2.06 6.02
N ASP A 73 5.56 2.15 5.18
CA ASP A 73 5.02 3.45 4.72
C ASP A 73 4.06 4.00 5.74
N ASN A 74 4.07 5.32 6.00
CA ASN A 74 3.09 6.20 6.70
C ASN A 74 2.22 5.59 7.84
N LEU A 75 2.64 4.44 8.38
CA LEU A 75 2.00 3.55 9.36
C LEU A 75 2.72 3.68 10.70
N SER A 76 3.73 4.55 10.78
CA SER A 76 4.44 4.90 12.00
C SER A 76 3.49 5.38 13.11
N VAL A 77 2.38 6.03 12.74
CA VAL A 77 1.32 6.46 13.67
C VAL A 77 0.58 5.29 14.34
N HIS A 78 0.72 4.07 13.84
CA HIS A 78 0.11 2.86 14.40
C HIS A 78 1.14 1.91 15.01
N VAL A 79 2.43 2.29 15.04
CA VAL A 79 3.47 1.52 15.72
C VAL A 79 3.30 1.69 17.23
N THR A 80 3.10 0.58 17.94
CA THR A 80 2.93 0.58 19.40
C THR A 80 4.27 0.44 20.11
N MET A 81 4.31 0.85 21.39
CA MET A 81 5.47 0.61 22.27
C MET A 81 5.82 -0.88 22.34
N ASN A 82 4.80 -1.74 22.39
CA ASN A 82 4.98 -3.20 22.38
C ASN A 82 5.69 -3.68 21.11
N SER A 83 5.29 -3.22 19.93
CA SER A 83 5.97 -3.58 18.68
C SER A 83 7.42 -3.07 18.63
N LEU A 84 7.71 -1.90 19.20
CA LEU A 84 9.08 -1.38 19.28
C LEU A 84 9.95 -2.19 20.25
N GLN A 85 9.39 -2.58 21.39
CA GLN A 85 10.07 -3.46 22.35
C GLN A 85 10.38 -4.81 21.72
N LEU A 86 9.41 -5.44 21.06
CA LEU A 86 9.63 -6.69 20.33
C LEU A 86 10.68 -6.53 19.22
N CYS A 87 10.69 -5.40 18.51
CA CYS A 87 11.74 -5.10 17.53
C CYS A 87 13.12 -5.05 18.20
N HIS A 88 13.24 -4.36 19.33
CA HIS A 88 14.49 -4.22 20.07
C HIS A 88 15.01 -5.57 20.56
N GLU A 89 14.17 -6.35 21.25
CA GLU A 89 14.50 -7.67 21.80
C GLU A 89 14.94 -8.67 20.71
N ASN A 90 14.42 -8.53 19.48
CA ASN A 90 14.69 -9.44 18.37
C ASN A 90 15.69 -8.87 17.34
N GLN A 91 16.36 -7.75 17.66
CA GLN A 91 17.35 -7.08 16.80
C GLN A 91 16.80 -6.71 15.40
N ILE A 92 15.56 -6.24 15.36
CA ILE A 92 14.85 -5.80 14.16
C ILE A 92 14.90 -4.27 14.09
N SER A 93 15.44 -3.74 12.99
CA SER A 93 15.41 -2.31 12.70
C SER A 93 14.12 -1.95 11.96
N LEU A 94 13.27 -1.13 12.56
CA LEU A 94 12.07 -0.59 11.90
C LEU A 94 12.41 0.75 11.24
N ILE A 95 12.14 0.89 9.94
CA ILE A 95 12.42 2.11 9.17
C ILE A 95 11.13 2.62 8.56
N CYS A 96 10.81 3.89 8.82
CA CYS A 96 9.68 4.57 8.21
C CYS A 96 10.13 5.23 6.90
N LEU A 97 9.30 5.13 5.87
CA LEU A 97 9.54 5.78 4.60
C LEU A 97 9.31 7.29 4.70
N PRO A 98 10.05 8.11 3.93
CA PRO A 98 9.84 9.55 3.92
C PRO A 98 8.43 9.89 3.41
N PRO A 99 7.77 10.90 3.98
CA PRO A 99 6.43 11.30 3.57
C PRO A 99 6.42 11.72 2.10
N ASN A 100 5.29 11.48 1.41
CA ASN A 100 5.09 11.78 -0.01
C ASN A 100 6.08 11.09 -0.98
N GLY A 101 6.88 10.15 -0.50
CA GLY A 101 7.91 9.44 -1.27
C GLY A 101 7.54 8.02 -1.68
N THR A 102 6.32 7.55 -1.40
CA THR A 102 5.85 6.18 -1.62
C THR A 102 6.09 5.70 -3.07
N HIS A 103 5.73 6.53 -4.06
CA HIS A 103 5.91 6.24 -5.49
C HIS A 103 7.38 6.06 -5.95
N LEU A 104 8.35 6.40 -5.10
CA LEU A 104 9.79 6.26 -5.35
C LEU A 104 10.45 5.23 -4.44
N THR A 105 10.07 5.19 -3.16
CA THR A 105 10.83 4.51 -2.10
C THR A 105 10.18 3.23 -1.57
N GLN A 106 8.94 2.94 -1.98
CA GLN A 106 8.18 1.77 -1.56
C GLN A 106 8.10 0.71 -2.67
N PRO A 107 8.81 -0.42 -2.54
CA PRO A 107 8.86 -1.46 -3.57
C PRO A 107 7.50 -2.00 -4.01
N LEU A 108 6.59 -2.19 -3.04
CA LEU A 108 5.27 -2.72 -3.33
C LEU A 108 4.45 -1.77 -4.20
N ASP A 109 4.54 -0.47 -3.96
CA ASP A 109 3.76 0.55 -4.68
C ASP A 109 4.36 0.83 -6.06
N VAL A 110 5.69 0.71 -6.17
CA VAL A 110 6.43 0.90 -7.43
C VAL A 110 6.08 -0.17 -8.47
N GLU A 111 5.86 -1.42 -8.06
CA GLU A 111 5.67 -2.53 -9.00
C GLU A 111 4.48 -3.45 -8.65
N PHE A 112 4.47 -4.01 -7.45
CA PHE A 112 3.59 -5.12 -7.09
C PHE A 112 2.09 -4.75 -7.07
N LEU A 113 1.74 -3.60 -6.46
CA LEU A 113 0.34 -3.20 -6.27
C LEU A 113 -0.37 -2.89 -7.60
N ARG A 114 0.35 -2.52 -8.65
CA ARG A 114 -0.24 -2.34 -9.98
C ARG A 114 -0.80 -3.66 -10.51
N ASN A 115 0.02 -4.71 -10.48
CA ASN A 115 -0.36 -6.04 -10.96
C ASN A 115 -1.47 -6.63 -10.09
N LEU A 116 -1.40 -6.41 -8.78
CA LEU A 116 -2.46 -6.78 -7.84
C LEU A 116 -3.81 -6.15 -8.22
N LYS A 117 -3.85 -4.85 -8.51
CA LYS A 117 -5.08 -4.17 -8.93
C LYS A 117 -5.63 -4.71 -10.25
N ILE A 118 -4.76 -5.08 -11.20
CA ILE A 118 -5.17 -5.67 -12.48
C ILE A 118 -5.80 -7.05 -12.25
N ALA A 119 -5.11 -7.92 -11.49
CA ALA A 119 -5.63 -9.25 -11.15
C ALA A 119 -6.95 -9.17 -10.38
N TRP A 120 -7.05 -8.24 -9.43
CA TRP A 120 -8.29 -8.03 -8.66
C TRP A 120 -9.44 -7.62 -9.56
N ARG A 121 -9.23 -6.65 -10.47
CA ARG A 121 -10.27 -6.24 -11.43
C ARG A 121 -10.76 -7.41 -12.28
N LYS A 122 -9.85 -8.28 -12.74
CA LYS A 122 -10.23 -9.49 -13.47
C LYS A 122 -11.13 -10.39 -12.62
N VAL A 123 -10.72 -10.73 -11.40
CA VAL A 123 -11.50 -11.57 -10.49
C VAL A 123 -12.87 -10.97 -10.19
N LEU A 124 -12.94 -9.65 -10.00
CA LEU A 124 -14.20 -8.94 -9.79
C LEU A 124 -15.11 -8.97 -11.01
N SER A 125 -14.56 -8.83 -12.22
CA SER A 125 -15.33 -8.92 -13.47
C SER A 125 -15.90 -10.32 -13.62
N ASP A 126 -15.05 -11.35 -13.50
CA ASP A 126 -15.46 -12.74 -13.62
C ASP A 126 -16.53 -13.10 -12.56
N TRP A 127 -16.42 -12.58 -11.33
CA TRP A 127 -17.44 -12.80 -10.29
C TRP A 127 -18.76 -12.11 -10.61
N LYS A 128 -18.73 -10.89 -11.16
CA LYS A 128 -19.95 -10.15 -11.53
C LYS A 128 -20.76 -10.85 -12.62
N ASP A 129 -20.14 -11.67 -13.46
CA ASP A 129 -20.81 -12.44 -14.51
C ASP A 129 -21.46 -13.73 -13.99
N THR A 130 -21.26 -14.08 -12.71
CA THR A 130 -21.93 -15.24 -12.07
C THR A 130 -23.35 -14.87 -11.60
N GLU A 131 -24.22 -15.88 -11.43
CA GLU A 131 -25.58 -15.64 -10.90
C GLU A 131 -25.58 -14.89 -9.56
N GLU A 132 -24.63 -15.21 -8.69
CA GLU A 132 -24.48 -14.56 -7.39
C GLU A 132 -24.02 -13.09 -7.55
N GLY A 133 -23.04 -12.85 -8.43
CA GLY A 133 -22.52 -11.50 -8.68
C GLY A 133 -23.54 -10.59 -9.34
N ILE A 134 -24.35 -11.09 -10.27
CA ILE A 134 -25.43 -10.33 -10.91
C ILE A 134 -26.47 -9.90 -9.88
N ARG A 135 -26.79 -10.77 -8.90
CA ARG A 135 -27.78 -10.48 -7.86
C ARG A 135 -27.28 -9.55 -6.75
N ASN A 136 -25.97 -9.36 -6.62
CA ASN A 136 -25.36 -8.61 -5.53
C ASN A 136 -24.53 -7.42 -6.03
N THR A 137 -24.91 -6.21 -5.64
CA THR A 137 -24.14 -4.99 -5.97
C THR A 137 -22.80 -4.91 -5.23
N ASN A 138 -22.69 -5.54 -4.06
CA ASN A 138 -21.49 -5.56 -3.22
C ASN A 138 -21.05 -7.00 -2.92
N ILE A 139 -19.74 -7.21 -2.79
CA ILE A 139 -19.20 -8.50 -2.34
C ILE A 139 -19.53 -8.70 -0.87
N GLN A 140 -20.25 -9.77 -0.59
CA GLN A 140 -20.51 -10.22 0.77
C GLN A 140 -19.22 -10.77 1.40
N LYS A 141 -19.06 -10.62 2.73
CA LYS A 141 -17.79 -10.91 3.41
C LYS A 141 -17.35 -12.38 3.27
N GLN A 142 -18.29 -13.31 3.26
CA GLN A 142 -18.04 -14.74 3.04
C GLN A 142 -17.56 -15.08 1.63
N ASN A 143 -17.83 -14.22 0.65
CA ASN A 143 -17.37 -14.42 -0.73
C ASN A 143 -16.00 -13.81 -0.98
N PHE A 144 -15.52 -12.94 -0.07
CA PHE A 144 -14.22 -12.30 -0.24
C PHE A 144 -13.03 -13.28 -0.18
N PRO A 145 -12.93 -14.21 0.79
CA PRO A 145 -11.81 -15.15 0.88
C PRO A 145 -11.53 -15.98 -0.39
N PRO A 146 -12.52 -16.63 -1.03
CA PRO A 146 -12.26 -17.39 -2.25
C PRO A 146 -11.86 -16.50 -3.43
N LEU A 147 -12.41 -15.29 -3.52
CA LEU A 147 -12.00 -14.30 -4.54
C LEU A 147 -10.56 -13.85 -4.31
N LEU A 148 -10.17 -13.59 -3.05
CA LEU A 148 -8.78 -13.28 -2.71
C LEU A 148 -7.84 -14.41 -3.12
N SER A 149 -8.21 -15.68 -2.86
CA SER A 149 -7.38 -16.82 -3.27
C SER A 149 -7.24 -16.93 -4.79
N LYS A 150 -8.34 -16.72 -5.56
CA LYS A 150 -8.28 -16.64 -7.02
C LYS A 150 -7.30 -15.56 -7.51
N MET A 151 -7.35 -14.37 -6.91
CA MET A 151 -6.41 -13.29 -7.24
C MET A 151 -4.97 -13.68 -6.93
N MET A 152 -4.73 -14.30 -5.78
CA MET A 152 -3.39 -14.77 -5.39
C MET A 152 -2.84 -15.81 -6.38
N ASN A 153 -3.69 -16.72 -6.86
CA ASN A 153 -3.30 -17.72 -7.87
C ASN A 153 -2.92 -17.09 -9.21
N ILE A 154 -3.62 -16.03 -9.64
CA ILE A 154 -3.26 -15.27 -10.85
C ILE A 154 -1.91 -14.57 -10.69
N LEU A 155 -1.62 -14.04 -9.50
CA LEU A 155 -0.37 -13.34 -9.24
C LEU A 155 0.81 -14.29 -9.08
N ALA A 156 0.59 -15.48 -8.52
CA ALA A 156 1.62 -16.43 -8.08
C ALA A 156 2.80 -16.61 -9.06
N PRO A 157 2.60 -16.76 -10.38
CA PRO A 157 3.71 -16.97 -11.31
C PRO A 157 4.71 -15.81 -11.38
N ASN A 158 4.27 -14.58 -11.07
CA ASN A 158 5.07 -13.36 -11.25
C ASN A 158 5.40 -12.65 -9.93
N ILE A 159 4.98 -13.19 -8.76
CA ILE A 159 5.17 -12.50 -7.47
C ILE A 159 6.65 -12.22 -7.20
N GLU A 160 7.50 -13.22 -7.42
CA GLU A 160 8.93 -13.15 -7.14
C GLU A 160 9.61 -12.04 -7.95
N ASP A 161 9.41 -12.07 -9.28
CA ASP A 161 9.99 -11.09 -10.20
C ASP A 161 9.46 -9.67 -9.96
N ASN A 162 8.17 -9.53 -9.68
CA ASN A 162 7.57 -8.23 -9.37
C ASN A 162 8.14 -7.61 -8.10
N LEU A 163 8.33 -8.41 -7.06
CA LEU A 163 8.93 -7.95 -5.81
C LEU A 163 10.40 -7.58 -6.03
N LYS A 164 11.21 -8.46 -6.62
CA LYS A 164 12.62 -8.18 -6.95
C LYS A 164 12.77 -6.92 -7.81
N SER A 165 11.93 -6.77 -8.83
CA SER A 165 11.86 -5.57 -9.70
C SER A 165 11.54 -4.31 -8.89
N GLY A 166 10.55 -4.35 -7.99
CA GLY A 166 10.19 -3.24 -7.12
C GLY A 166 11.35 -2.81 -6.20
N PHE A 167 12.02 -3.77 -5.56
CA PHE A 167 13.17 -3.50 -4.69
C PHE A 167 14.37 -2.91 -5.46
N ARG A 168 14.63 -3.42 -6.67
CA ARG A 168 15.68 -2.89 -7.56
C ARG A 168 15.37 -1.45 -7.99
N LYS A 169 14.14 -1.17 -8.42
CA LYS A 169 13.70 0.17 -8.86
C LYS A 169 13.77 1.22 -7.73
N CYS A 170 13.62 0.79 -6.48
CA CYS A 170 13.81 1.65 -5.31
C CYS A 170 15.28 1.81 -4.90
N GLY A 171 16.22 1.15 -5.58
CA GLY A 171 17.65 1.15 -5.25
C GLY A 171 18.00 0.42 -3.95
N ILE A 172 17.11 -0.47 -3.46
CA ILE A 172 17.26 -1.15 -2.16
C ILE A 172 18.02 -2.47 -2.31
N ALA A 173 17.69 -3.27 -3.32
CA ALA A 173 18.32 -4.57 -3.55
C ALA A 173 18.38 -4.89 -5.05
N PRO A 174 19.58 -5.00 -5.66
CA PRO A 174 20.87 -4.60 -5.08
C PRO A 174 20.90 -3.10 -4.73
N THR A 175 21.72 -2.72 -3.76
CA THR A 175 21.81 -1.33 -3.29
C THR A 175 22.39 -0.43 -4.38
N ASN A 176 21.55 0.35 -5.04
CA ASN A 176 21.96 1.27 -6.11
C ASN A 176 21.01 2.48 -6.19
N VAL A 177 21.42 3.59 -5.60
CA VAL A 177 20.67 4.85 -5.60
C VAL A 177 20.39 5.38 -7.01
N GLN A 178 21.21 5.07 -8.01
CA GLN A 178 21.02 5.56 -9.37
C GLN A 178 19.72 5.04 -10.01
N GLU A 179 19.29 3.82 -9.66
CA GLU A 179 18.00 3.28 -10.13
C GLU A 179 16.82 4.13 -9.67
N LEU A 180 16.88 4.63 -8.43
CA LEU A 180 15.88 5.53 -7.89
C LEU A 180 15.99 6.93 -8.51
N LEU A 181 17.20 7.48 -8.62
CA LEU A 181 17.42 8.83 -9.18
C LEU A 181 16.97 8.95 -10.64
N LYS A 182 17.10 7.89 -11.45
CA LYS A 182 16.58 7.84 -12.82
C LYS A 182 15.07 8.04 -12.91
N ARG A 183 14.32 7.72 -11.85
CA ARG A 183 12.85 7.84 -11.79
C ARG A 183 12.39 9.22 -11.34
N ILE A 184 13.28 10.04 -10.79
CA ILE A 184 12.95 11.41 -10.42
C ILE A 184 12.91 12.24 -11.70
N PRO A 185 11.81 12.97 -11.96
CA PRO A 185 11.74 13.87 -13.12
C PRO A 185 12.92 14.83 -13.09
N LYS A 186 13.76 14.81 -14.12
CA LYS A 186 14.77 15.84 -14.33
C LYS A 186 14.05 17.06 -14.86
N SER A 187 13.68 17.98 -13.98
CA SER A 187 13.20 19.27 -14.45
C SER A 187 14.40 20.04 -14.99
N GLU A 188 14.40 20.36 -16.27
CA GLU A 188 15.05 21.59 -16.71
C GLU A 188 14.25 22.73 -16.07
N CYS A 189 14.71 23.20 -14.92
CA CYS A 189 14.15 24.40 -14.33
C CYS A 189 14.68 25.57 -15.16
N HIS A 190 13.85 26.07 -16.08
CA HIS A 190 14.08 27.34 -16.77
C HIS A 190 13.50 28.44 -15.88
N PRO A 191 14.32 29.12 -15.05
CA PRO A 191 13.82 30.00 -13.99
C PRO A 191 12.96 31.13 -14.57
N ASP A 192 13.30 31.59 -15.78
CA ASP A 192 12.61 32.66 -16.50
C ASP A 192 11.18 32.26 -16.90
N VAL A 193 10.95 30.99 -17.25
CA VAL A 193 9.63 30.47 -17.63
C VAL A 193 8.75 30.34 -16.38
N VAL A 194 9.32 29.85 -15.27
CA VAL A 194 8.58 29.74 -14.00
C VAL A 194 8.22 31.13 -13.47
N GLN A 195 9.17 32.08 -13.53
CA GLN A 195 8.97 33.46 -13.10
C GLN A 195 7.89 34.16 -13.95
N SER A 196 7.91 34.01 -15.27
CA SER A 196 6.93 34.63 -16.16
C SER A 196 5.52 34.07 -15.95
N VAL A 197 5.37 32.75 -15.83
CA VAL A 197 4.08 32.11 -15.51
C VAL A 197 3.56 32.55 -14.14
N PHE A 198 4.43 32.62 -13.14
CA PHE A 198 4.05 33.07 -11.80
C PHE A 198 3.59 34.54 -11.80
N LEU A 199 4.31 35.42 -12.49
CA LEU A 199 3.93 36.82 -12.65
C LEU A 199 2.59 36.97 -13.39
N GLN A 200 2.33 36.16 -14.41
CA GLN A 200 1.08 36.17 -15.14
C GLN A 200 -0.10 35.72 -14.26
N ILE A 201 0.09 34.69 -13.43
CA ILE A 201 -0.91 34.26 -12.44
C ILE A 201 -1.19 35.38 -11.43
N LEU A 202 -0.16 36.06 -10.94
CA LEU A 202 -0.32 37.19 -10.02
C LEU A 202 -1.06 38.37 -10.67
N GLN A 203 -0.77 38.67 -11.94
CA GLN A 203 -1.47 39.72 -12.68
C GLN A 203 -2.95 39.39 -12.87
N ASN A 204 -3.28 38.15 -13.23
CA ASN A 204 -4.67 37.69 -13.36
C ASN A 204 -5.43 37.76 -12.03
N LYS A 205 -4.81 37.32 -10.92
CA LYS A 205 -5.44 37.42 -9.59
C LYS A 205 -5.61 38.87 -9.13
N ARG A 206 -4.67 39.75 -9.47
CA ARG A 206 -4.78 41.19 -9.19
C ARG A 206 -5.91 41.81 -10.00
N SER A 207 -6.04 41.52 -11.30
CA SER A 207 -7.09 42.07 -12.15
C SER A 207 -8.49 41.63 -11.71
N GLU A 208 -8.65 40.37 -11.31
CA GLU A 208 -9.87 39.83 -10.68
C GLU A 208 -10.22 40.53 -9.36
N SER A 209 -9.21 40.90 -8.57
CA SER A 209 -9.42 41.60 -7.29
C SER A 209 -9.76 43.08 -7.47
N THR A 210 -9.24 43.72 -8.51
CA THR A 210 -9.50 45.14 -8.82
C THR A 210 -10.78 45.38 -9.62
N THR A 211 -11.41 44.34 -10.18
CA THR A 211 -12.72 44.48 -10.83
C THR A 211 -13.82 44.60 -9.77
N ILE A 212 -14.00 45.83 -9.28
CA ILE A 212 -15.11 46.21 -8.39
C ILE A 212 -16.43 45.87 -9.10
N LYS A 213 -17.18 44.89 -8.56
CA LYS A 213 -18.57 44.63 -8.98
C LYS A 213 -19.38 45.91 -8.76
N LYS A 214 -19.73 46.62 -9.84
CA LYS A 214 -20.73 47.69 -9.79
C LYS A 214 -22.05 47.09 -9.29
N ARG A 215 -22.36 47.32 -8.01
CA ARG A 215 -23.70 47.08 -7.45
C ARG A 215 -24.68 47.91 -8.27
N ARG A 216 -25.58 47.25 -9.00
CA ARG A 216 -26.76 47.90 -9.60
C ARG A 216 -27.57 48.50 -8.45
N LYS A 217 -27.69 49.83 -8.41
CA LYS A 217 -28.70 50.52 -7.60
C LYS A 217 -30.03 50.39 -8.36
N ASN A 218 -31.03 49.87 -7.65
CA ASN A 218 -32.45 49.95 -8.06
C ASN A 218 -32.92 51.40 -8.00
#